data_AF-A0A1I3ZXE5-F1
#
_entry.id   AF-A0A1I3ZXE5-F1
#
_cell.length_a   1.000
_cell.length_b   1.000
_cell.length_c   1.000
_cell.angle_alpha   90.00
_cell.angle_beta   90.00
_cell.angle_gamma   90.00
#
_symmetry.space_group_name_H-M   'P 1'
#
loop_
_entity.id
_entity.type
_entity.pdbx_description
1 polymer ?
#
loop_
_entity_poly.entity_id
_entity_poly.type
_entity_poly.pdbx_seq_one_letter_code
_entity_poly.pdbx_strand_id
1 'polypeptide(L)'
;MAARNKVIVALAMVGVLLLVYIQGVLIPNKLERERRYELEQQSPLTHDVSTILPYKSQYMGDASNLTNLYAHLPLNGVKRTFQLYPDDLTLEINYLEKAADVGEEQVSSALLYNSIAAFALIDNLQTIRYRFPDAIYQLTRGDVNQLLHVDLAADLLEQQTWKKEVQGRIKEWTKESSRFWQ
;
A
#
# COMPACT_ATOMS: atom_id res chain seq x y z
N MET A 1 -12.88 -27.93 55.22
CA MET A 1 -12.64 -28.36 53.82
C MET A 1 -13.62 -27.75 52.80
N ALA A 2 -14.91 -27.53 53.12
CA ALA A 2 -15.90 -27.03 52.16
C ALA A 2 -15.68 -25.59 51.63
N ALA A 3 -15.19 -24.65 52.45
CA ALA A 3 -15.00 -23.26 52.02
C ALA A 3 -13.91 -23.10 50.95
N ARG A 4 -12.80 -23.86 51.07
CA ARG A 4 -11.70 -23.83 50.11
C ARG A 4 -12.13 -24.35 48.74
N ASN A 5 -12.95 -25.40 48.70
CA ASN A 5 -13.49 -25.94 47.45
C ASN A 5 -14.47 -24.97 46.78
N LYS A 6 -15.29 -24.23 47.56
CA LYS A 6 -16.17 -23.18 47.01
C LYS A 6 -15.37 -22.04 46.35
N VAL A 7 -14.26 -21.63 46.96
CA VAL A 7 -13.36 -20.60 46.39
C VAL A 7 -12.71 -21.11 45.11
N ILE A 8 -12.26 -22.37 45.08
CA ILE A 8 -11.67 -22.98 43.87
C ILE A 8 -12.70 -23.03 42.74
N VAL A 9 -13.94 -23.44 43.02
CA VAL A 9 -15.02 -23.50 42.02
C VAL A 9 -15.41 -22.10 41.53
N ALA A 10 -15.48 -21.10 42.41
CA ALA A 10 -15.73 -19.72 42.02
C ALA A 10 -14.63 -19.16 41.10
N LEU A 11 -13.36 -19.39 41.44
CA LEU A 11 -12.23 -19.00 40.60
C LEU A 11 -12.24 -19.71 39.24
N ALA A 12 -12.60 -21.01 39.23
CA ALA A 12 -12.74 -21.75 37.98
C ALA A 12 -13.85 -21.17 37.10
N MET A 13 -15.01 -20.81 37.66
CA MET A 13 -16.09 -20.16 36.91
C MET A 13 -15.66 -18.80 36.35
N VAL A 14 -14.96 -17.99 37.13
CA VAL A 14 -14.42 -16.71 36.64
C VAL A 14 -13.43 -16.94 35.50
N GLY A 15 -12.53 -17.91 35.62
CA GLY A 15 -11.61 -18.28 34.54
C GLY A 15 -12.33 -18.71 33.25
N VAL A 16 -13.38 -19.52 33.38
CA VAL A 16 -14.21 -19.93 32.24
C VAL A 16 -14.91 -18.72 31.60
N LEU A 17 -15.49 -17.81 32.40
CA LEU A 17 -16.13 -16.59 31.90
C LEU A 17 -15.14 -15.68 31.15
N LEU A 18 -13.91 -15.53 31.68
CA LEU A 18 -12.86 -14.77 31.01
C LEU A 18 -12.44 -15.41 29.68
N LEU A 19 -12.32 -16.74 29.63
CA LEU A 19 -12.01 -17.46 28.39
C LEU A 19 -13.10 -17.28 27.34
N VAL A 20 -14.38 -17.38 27.74
CA VAL A 20 -15.52 -17.13 26.85
C VAL A 20 -15.51 -15.69 26.32
N TYR A 21 -15.21 -14.70 27.18
CA TYR A 21 -15.10 -13.31 26.75
C TYR A 21 -13.95 -13.09 25.75
N ILE A 22 -12.77 -13.68 26.03
CA ILE A 22 -11.61 -13.55 25.13
C ILE A 22 -11.93 -14.14 23.75
N GLN A 23 -12.50 -15.34 23.71
CA GLN A 23 -12.80 -16.05 22.46
C GLN A 23 -13.99 -15.46 21.71
N GLY A 24 -15.04 -15.04 22.42
CA GLY A 24 -16.29 -14.58 21.83
C GLY A 24 -16.31 -13.09 21.48
N VAL A 25 -15.45 -12.27 22.09
CA VAL A 25 -15.48 -10.80 21.91
C VAL A 25 -14.12 -10.23 21.51
N LEU A 26 -13.08 -10.48 22.30
CA LEU A 26 -11.77 -9.83 22.06
C LEU A 26 -11.12 -10.29 20.75
N ILE A 27 -10.97 -11.60 20.56
CA ILE A 27 -10.35 -12.17 19.35
C ILE A 27 -11.12 -11.77 18.07
N PRO A 28 -12.45 -11.95 17.96
CA PRO A 28 -13.16 -11.60 16.73
C PRO A 28 -13.08 -10.10 16.43
N ASN A 29 -13.23 -9.23 17.44
CA ASN A 29 -13.11 -7.78 17.23
C ASN A 29 -11.71 -7.36 16.75
N LYS A 30 -10.64 -8.02 17.22
CA LYS A 30 -9.27 -7.76 16.76
C LYS A 30 -9.13 -8.17 15.29
N LEU A 31 -9.59 -9.36 14.93
CA LEU A 31 -9.54 -9.87 13.56
C LEU A 31 -10.35 -9.00 12.59
N GLU A 32 -11.51 -8.50 13.00
CA GLU A 32 -12.32 -7.59 12.17
C GLU A 32 -11.60 -6.26 11.91
N ARG A 33 -10.94 -5.70 12.93
CA ARG A 33 -10.16 -4.46 12.79
C ARG A 33 -8.96 -4.67 11.87
N GLU A 34 -8.25 -5.79 12.01
CA GLU A 34 -7.12 -6.15 11.15
C GLU A 34 -7.56 -6.29 9.68
N ARG A 35 -8.64 -7.02 9.40
CA ARG A 35 -9.17 -7.13 8.02
C ARG A 35 -9.60 -5.78 7.45
N ARG A 36 -10.24 -4.92 8.26
CA ARG A 36 -10.62 -3.57 7.81
C ARG A 36 -9.37 -2.76 7.47
N TYR A 37 -8.36 -2.80 8.32
CA TYR A 37 -7.09 -2.13 8.06
C TYR A 37 -6.42 -2.64 6.79
N GLU A 38 -6.38 -3.97 6.57
CA GLU A 38 -5.83 -4.56 5.34
C GLU A 38 -6.59 -4.09 4.08
N LEU A 39 -7.92 -4.00 4.14
CA LEU A 39 -8.73 -3.47 3.05
C LEU A 39 -8.47 -1.97 2.82
N GLU A 40 -8.31 -1.20 3.90
CA GLU A 40 -7.95 0.22 3.81
C GLU A 40 -6.56 0.43 3.18
N GLN A 41 -5.61 -0.49 3.40
CA GLN A 41 -4.29 -0.45 2.75
C GLN A 41 -4.34 -0.77 1.23
N GLN A 42 -5.38 -1.43 0.73
CA GLN A 42 -5.55 -1.65 -0.72
C GLN A 42 -5.98 -0.39 -1.48
N SER A 43 -6.49 0.62 -0.77
CA SER A 43 -7.07 1.82 -1.36
C SER A 43 -6.10 3.01 -1.27
N PRO A 44 -5.77 3.66 -2.40
CA PRO A 44 -4.94 4.86 -2.41
C PRO A 44 -5.44 5.98 -1.48
N LEU A 45 -6.74 6.05 -1.24
CA LEU A 45 -7.39 7.10 -0.43
C LEU A 45 -7.21 6.89 1.08
N THR A 46 -6.97 5.66 1.50
CA THR A 46 -6.94 5.27 2.93
C THR A 46 -5.62 4.61 3.35
N HIS A 47 -4.75 4.28 2.39
CA HIS A 47 -3.43 3.72 2.63
C HIS A 47 -2.61 4.59 3.59
N ASP A 48 -1.89 3.92 4.48
CA ASP A 48 -1.06 4.52 5.51
C ASP A 48 0.37 4.67 4.98
N VAL A 49 0.74 5.90 4.59
CA VAL A 49 2.06 6.18 4.01
C VAL A 49 3.21 5.93 4.99
N SER A 50 2.95 5.91 6.29
CA SER A 50 4.00 5.63 7.28
C SER A 50 4.59 4.22 7.15
N THR A 51 3.81 3.28 6.60
CA THR A 51 4.20 1.87 6.42
C THR A 51 5.29 1.68 5.35
N ILE A 52 5.44 2.65 4.44
CA ILE A 52 6.40 2.56 3.32
C ILE A 52 7.68 3.37 3.54
N LEU A 53 7.73 4.21 4.58
CA LEU A 53 8.92 5.02 4.92
C LEU A 53 10.20 4.21 5.14
N PRO A 54 10.17 3.00 5.75
CA PRO A 54 11.37 2.19 5.94
C PRO A 54 12.06 1.78 4.63
N TYR A 55 11.37 1.84 3.49
CA TYR A 55 11.92 1.46 2.18
C TYR A 55 12.59 2.60 1.42
N LYS A 56 12.79 3.76 2.07
CA LYS A 56 13.52 4.88 1.46
C LYS A 56 14.94 4.45 1.07
N SER A 57 15.34 4.72 -0.17
CA SER A 57 16.66 4.36 -0.70
C SER A 57 17.13 5.37 -1.73
N GLN A 58 18.44 5.60 -1.80
CA GLN A 58 19.04 6.43 -2.85
C GLN A 58 19.06 5.69 -4.21
N TYR A 59 19.02 4.35 -4.19
CA TYR A 59 19.29 3.52 -5.36
C TYR A 59 18.15 2.53 -5.66
N MET A 60 17.64 2.57 -6.89
CA MET A 60 16.61 1.67 -7.41
C MET A 60 17.11 0.24 -7.69
N GLY A 61 18.43 0.01 -7.69
CA GLY A 61 19.02 -1.32 -7.92
C GLY A 61 18.74 -2.34 -6.82
N ASP A 62 18.19 -1.93 -5.68
CA ASP A 62 17.81 -2.82 -4.59
C ASP A 62 16.44 -3.47 -4.88
N ALA A 63 16.48 -4.58 -5.62
CA ALA A 63 15.31 -5.35 -5.99
C ALA A 63 14.52 -5.88 -4.78
N SER A 64 15.21 -6.23 -3.70
CA SER A 64 14.57 -6.72 -2.47
C SER A 64 13.80 -5.60 -1.78
N ASN A 65 14.40 -4.42 -1.65
CA ASN A 65 13.74 -3.24 -1.09
C ASN A 65 12.52 -2.82 -1.92
N LEU A 66 12.65 -2.77 -3.25
CA LEU A 66 11.53 -2.43 -4.15
C LEU A 66 10.40 -3.47 -4.08
N THR A 67 10.72 -4.76 -4.06
CA THR A 67 9.71 -5.82 -3.93
C THR A 67 8.93 -5.67 -2.63
N ASN A 68 9.63 -5.37 -1.52
CA ASN A 68 9.00 -5.18 -0.21
C ASN A 68 8.20 -3.87 -0.13
N LEU A 69 8.67 -2.78 -0.74
CA LEU A 69 7.92 -1.53 -0.88
C LEU A 69 6.57 -1.80 -1.56
N TYR A 70 6.58 -2.45 -2.72
CA TYR A 70 5.35 -2.74 -3.44
C TYR A 70 4.45 -3.74 -2.70
N ALA A 71 4.99 -4.61 -1.84
CA ALA A 71 4.19 -5.48 -0.99
C ALA A 71 3.35 -4.70 0.05
N HIS A 72 3.72 -3.45 0.36
CA HIS A 72 2.97 -2.58 1.27
C HIS A 72 2.06 -1.60 0.52
N LEU A 73 2.37 -1.28 -0.74
CA LEU A 73 1.56 -0.38 -1.55
C LEU A 73 0.20 -0.99 -1.99
N PRO A 74 -0.78 -0.16 -2.37
CA PRO A 74 -2.00 -0.58 -3.05
C PRO A 74 -1.76 -1.57 -4.20
N LEU A 75 -2.72 -2.49 -4.41
CA LEU A 75 -2.63 -3.65 -5.31
C LEU A 75 -1.65 -4.74 -4.86
N ASN A 76 -1.21 -4.77 -3.60
CA ASN A 76 -0.32 -5.84 -3.11
C ASN A 76 -0.91 -7.27 -3.21
N GLY A 77 -2.24 -7.41 -3.30
CA GLY A 77 -2.90 -8.70 -3.53
C GLY A 77 -2.81 -9.24 -4.97
N VAL A 78 -2.50 -8.38 -5.95
CA VAL A 78 -2.41 -8.78 -7.36
C VAL A 78 -1.03 -9.35 -7.65
N LYS A 79 -0.99 -10.58 -8.16
CA LYS A 79 0.27 -11.27 -8.42
C LYS A 79 1.06 -10.57 -9.53
N ARG A 80 2.37 -10.43 -9.30
CA ARG A 80 3.29 -9.71 -10.20
C ARG A 80 4.72 -10.19 -10.06
N THR A 81 5.54 -9.80 -11.04
CA THR A 81 6.99 -9.95 -11.01
C THR A 81 7.67 -8.62 -11.29
N PHE A 82 8.93 -8.48 -10.89
CA PHE A 82 9.70 -7.25 -11.00
C PHE A 82 10.90 -7.45 -11.91
N GLN A 83 11.18 -6.46 -12.74
CA GLN A 83 12.39 -6.38 -13.55
C GLN A 83 12.99 -4.99 -13.43
N LEU A 84 14.29 -4.93 -13.19
CA LEU A 84 15.03 -3.68 -13.08
C LEU A 84 15.90 -3.48 -14.31
N TYR A 85 15.91 -2.24 -14.80
CA TYR A 85 16.83 -1.76 -15.81
C TYR A 85 17.65 -0.61 -15.20
N PRO A 86 18.74 -0.91 -14.46
CA PRO A 86 19.51 0.09 -13.72
C PRO A 86 20.17 1.14 -14.62
N ASP A 87 20.61 0.75 -15.81
CA ASP A 87 21.24 1.65 -16.79
C ASP A 87 20.27 2.74 -17.26
N ASP A 88 18.98 2.39 -17.37
CA ASP A 88 17.89 3.29 -17.76
C ASP A 88 17.11 3.86 -16.55
N LEU A 89 17.55 3.57 -15.32
CA LEU A 89 16.87 3.94 -14.07
C LEU A 89 15.36 3.60 -14.09
N THR A 90 15.02 2.43 -14.65
CA THR A 90 13.65 2.02 -14.95
C THR A 90 13.24 0.77 -14.18
N LEU A 91 12.10 0.84 -13.49
CA LEU A 91 11.43 -0.28 -12.84
C LEU A 91 10.30 -0.80 -13.73
N GLU A 92 10.29 -2.08 -14.03
CA GLU A 92 9.17 -2.74 -14.72
C GLU A 92 8.47 -3.74 -13.80
N ILE A 93 7.14 -3.66 -13.77
CA ILE A 93 6.27 -4.49 -12.96
C ILE A 93 5.31 -5.22 -13.87
N ASN A 94 5.45 -6.54 -13.93
CA ASN A 94 4.67 -7.42 -14.79
C ASN A 94 3.57 -8.09 -13.96
N TYR A 95 2.33 -7.60 -14.09
CA TYR A 95 1.15 -8.17 -13.47
C TYR A 95 0.66 -9.40 -14.24
N LEU A 96 0.18 -10.40 -13.51
CA LEU A 96 -0.33 -11.65 -14.08
C LEU A 96 -1.82 -11.59 -14.43
N GLU A 97 -2.57 -10.68 -13.80
CA GLU A 97 -4.00 -10.46 -14.01
C GLU A 97 -4.22 -9.27 -14.94
N LYS A 98 -5.33 -9.27 -15.67
CA LYS A 98 -5.71 -8.15 -16.56
C LYS A 98 -6.10 -6.92 -15.76
N ALA A 99 -5.78 -5.74 -16.29
CA ALA A 99 -6.20 -4.48 -15.69
C ALA A 99 -7.74 -4.38 -15.63
N ALA A 100 -8.43 -4.87 -16.67
CA ALA A 100 -9.89 -4.91 -16.71
C ALA A 100 -10.51 -5.81 -15.62
N ASP A 101 -9.85 -6.91 -15.24
CA ASP A 101 -10.35 -7.85 -14.22
C ASP A 101 -10.23 -7.27 -12.80
N VAL A 102 -9.21 -6.43 -12.57
CA VAL A 102 -9.05 -5.67 -11.31
C VAL A 102 -9.98 -4.45 -11.27
N GLY A 103 -10.17 -3.80 -12.42
CA GLY A 103 -10.99 -2.61 -12.59
C GLY A 103 -10.16 -1.38 -12.93
N GLU A 104 -10.42 -0.76 -14.09
CA GLU A 104 -9.58 0.30 -14.66
C GLU A 104 -9.39 1.52 -13.74
N GLU A 105 -10.45 1.98 -13.07
CA GLU A 105 -10.36 3.12 -12.13
C GLU A 105 -9.49 2.78 -10.91
N GLN A 106 -9.64 1.56 -10.38
CA GLN A 106 -8.84 1.08 -9.26
C GLN A 106 -7.38 0.95 -9.67
N VAL A 107 -7.12 0.35 -10.83
CA VAL A 107 -5.77 0.21 -11.38
C VAL A 107 -5.14 1.59 -11.58
N SER A 108 -5.77 2.47 -12.35
CA SER A 108 -5.18 3.76 -12.70
C SER A 108 -4.85 4.62 -11.47
N SER A 109 -5.77 4.70 -10.50
CA SER A 109 -5.53 5.46 -9.26
C SER A 109 -4.44 4.84 -8.38
N ALA A 110 -4.37 3.51 -8.30
CA ALA A 110 -3.32 2.82 -7.55
C ALA A 110 -1.96 2.93 -8.22
N LEU A 111 -1.87 2.80 -9.56
CA LEU A 111 -0.61 2.95 -10.28
C LEU A 111 -0.04 4.37 -10.12
N LEU A 112 -0.89 5.39 -10.21
CA LEU A 112 -0.46 6.77 -10.00
C LEU A 112 0.04 6.98 -8.57
N TYR A 113 -0.72 6.53 -7.56
CA TYR A 113 -0.34 6.60 -6.15
C TYR A 113 1.00 5.91 -5.89
N ASN A 114 1.14 4.66 -6.36
CA ASN A 114 2.33 3.85 -6.20
C ASN A 114 3.54 4.50 -6.87
N SER A 115 3.34 5.14 -8.02
CA SER A 115 4.42 5.84 -8.73
C SER A 115 4.88 7.07 -7.97
N ILE A 116 3.96 7.89 -7.46
CA ILE A 116 4.31 9.05 -6.62
C ILE A 116 5.09 8.60 -5.39
N ALA A 117 4.62 7.53 -4.72
CA ALA A 117 5.29 6.97 -3.55
C ALA A 117 6.70 6.45 -3.88
N ALA A 118 6.83 5.69 -4.96
CA ALA A 118 8.10 5.14 -5.39
C ALA A 118 9.11 6.23 -5.79
N PHE A 119 8.70 7.25 -6.54
CA PHE A 119 9.60 8.36 -6.91
C PHE A 119 10.00 9.22 -5.70
N ALA A 120 9.12 9.37 -4.70
CA ALA A 120 9.44 10.08 -3.46
C ALA A 120 10.38 9.29 -2.53
N LEU A 121 10.33 7.94 -2.57
CA LEU A 121 11.14 7.09 -1.71
C LEU A 121 12.47 6.66 -2.35
N ILE A 122 12.54 6.57 -3.67
CA ILE A 122 13.68 6.03 -4.40
C ILE A 122 14.31 7.13 -5.28
N ASP A 123 15.40 7.73 -4.80
CA ASP A 123 15.91 9.00 -5.34
C ASP A 123 16.29 8.95 -6.82
N ASN A 124 16.99 7.90 -7.25
CA ASN A 124 17.47 7.81 -8.63
C ASN A 124 16.47 7.15 -9.60
N LEU A 125 15.30 6.67 -9.14
CA LEU A 125 14.29 6.08 -10.01
C LEU A 125 13.69 7.14 -10.95
N GLN A 126 13.70 6.88 -12.26
CA GLN A 126 13.22 7.83 -13.27
C GLN A 126 11.95 7.38 -13.97
N THR A 127 11.80 6.07 -14.19
CA THR A 127 10.67 5.53 -14.95
C THR A 127 10.10 4.30 -14.27
N ILE A 128 8.77 4.17 -14.28
CA ILE A 128 8.08 2.96 -13.88
C ILE A 128 7.17 2.51 -15.02
N ARG A 129 7.33 1.26 -15.44
CA ARG A 129 6.48 0.61 -16.43
C ARG A 129 5.65 -0.49 -15.77
N TYR A 130 4.35 -0.39 -15.89
CA TYR A 130 3.41 -1.42 -15.47
C TYR A 130 2.90 -2.15 -16.69
N ARG A 131 3.10 -3.47 -16.71
CA ARG A 131 2.65 -4.34 -17.78
C ARG A 131 1.59 -5.28 -17.26
N PHE A 132 0.39 -5.13 -17.77
CA PHE A 132 -0.72 -6.07 -17.62
C PHE A 132 -0.81 -6.92 -18.91
N PRO A 133 -1.50 -8.07 -18.88
CA PRO A 133 -1.74 -8.86 -20.08
C PRO A 133 -2.50 -8.11 -21.19
N ASP A 134 -3.31 -7.11 -20.82
CA ASP A 134 -4.22 -6.35 -21.70
C ASP A 134 -3.87 -4.85 -21.82
N ALA A 135 -2.93 -4.35 -21.01
CA ALA A 135 -2.57 -2.93 -20.99
C ALA A 135 -1.12 -2.70 -20.59
N ILE A 136 -0.53 -1.60 -21.08
CA ILE A 136 0.75 -1.09 -20.62
C ILE A 136 0.53 0.33 -20.11
N TYR A 137 1.18 0.64 -19.00
CA TYR A 137 1.17 1.96 -18.41
C TYR A 137 2.59 2.37 -18.10
N GLN A 138 2.94 3.62 -18.37
CA GLN A 138 4.27 4.15 -18.07
C GLN A 138 4.14 5.52 -17.42
N LEU A 139 4.89 5.76 -16.35
CA LEU A 139 5.09 7.09 -15.81
C LEU A 139 6.56 7.36 -15.63
N THR A 140 6.93 8.62 -15.86
CA THR A 140 8.23 9.16 -15.53
C THR A 140 8.14 10.06 -14.29
N ARG A 141 9.27 10.26 -13.62
CA ARG A 141 9.41 11.26 -12.57
C ARG A 141 9.03 12.66 -13.09
N GLY A 142 9.34 12.94 -14.36
CA GLY A 142 8.97 14.19 -15.03
C GLY A 142 7.45 14.40 -15.09
N ASP A 143 6.70 13.36 -15.47
CA ASP A 143 5.23 13.42 -15.54
C ASP A 143 4.63 13.70 -14.15
N VAL A 144 5.15 13.04 -13.12
CA VAL A 144 4.71 13.24 -11.74
C VAL A 144 5.03 14.65 -11.24
N ASN A 145 6.24 15.15 -11.49
CA ASN A 145 6.63 16.51 -11.11
C ASN A 145 5.74 17.56 -11.80
N GLN A 146 5.39 17.34 -13.07
CA GLN A 146 4.50 18.22 -13.82
C GLN A 146 3.08 18.20 -13.25
N LEU A 147 2.60 17.03 -12.82
CA LEU A 147 1.25 16.85 -12.26
C LEU A 147 1.10 17.43 -10.85
N LEU A 148 2.13 17.23 -10.01
CA LEU A 148 2.13 17.67 -8.62
C LEU A 148 2.32 19.19 -8.52
N HIS A 149 3.09 19.80 -9.43
CA HIS A 149 3.63 21.16 -9.30
C HIS A 149 4.38 21.40 -7.97
N VAL A 150 4.80 20.32 -7.33
CA VAL A 150 5.47 20.27 -6.04
C VAL A 150 6.70 19.41 -6.26
N ASP A 151 7.85 19.87 -5.77
CA ASP A 151 9.06 19.06 -5.78
C ASP A 151 8.79 17.81 -4.92
N LEU A 152 9.30 16.64 -5.30
CA LEU A 152 9.15 15.38 -4.54
C LEU A 152 10.01 15.43 -3.25
N ALA A 153 9.84 16.49 -2.47
CA ALA A 153 10.59 16.80 -1.28
C ALA A 153 10.29 15.77 -0.17
N ALA A 154 11.23 15.62 0.75
CA ALA A 154 11.14 14.68 1.86
C ALA A 154 9.84 14.84 2.69
N ASP A 155 9.31 16.06 2.76
CA ASP A 155 8.13 16.42 3.56
C ASP A 155 6.82 15.91 2.93
N LEU A 156 6.82 15.52 1.65
CA LEU A 156 5.64 14.95 0.97
C LEU A 156 5.17 13.66 1.66
N LEU A 157 6.12 12.88 2.17
CA LEU A 157 5.86 11.58 2.81
C LEU A 157 5.35 11.71 4.26
N GLU A 158 5.25 12.93 4.80
CA GLU A 158 4.57 13.14 6.08
C GLU A 158 3.08 12.85 5.95
N GLN A 159 2.51 12.11 6.91
CA GLN A 159 1.12 11.62 6.82
C GLN A 159 0.09 12.71 6.50
N GLN A 160 0.21 13.90 7.09
CA GLN A 160 -0.75 14.99 6.89
C GLN A 160 -0.56 15.65 5.52
N THR A 161 0.69 15.87 5.12
CA THR A 161 1.05 16.39 3.80
C THR A 161 0.61 15.43 2.71
N TRP A 162 0.90 14.15 2.85
CA TRP A 162 0.48 13.10 1.93
C TRP A 162 -1.04 13.02 1.77
N LYS A 163 -1.79 13.08 2.88
CA LYS A 163 -3.26 13.11 2.86
C LYS A 163 -3.79 14.29 2.06
N LYS A 164 -3.24 15.48 2.29
CA LYS A 164 -3.70 16.73 1.67
C LYS A 164 -3.29 16.84 0.21
N GLU A 165 -2.01 16.63 -0.08
CA GLU A 165 -1.42 16.89 -1.39
C GLU A 165 -1.60 15.70 -2.35
N VAL A 166 -1.52 14.46 -1.87
CA VAL A 166 -1.61 13.26 -2.73
C VAL A 166 -3.01 12.64 -2.69
N GLN A 167 -3.45 12.18 -1.51
CA GLN A 167 -4.71 11.41 -1.41
C GLN A 167 -5.94 12.26 -1.72
N GLY A 168 -5.94 13.52 -1.32
CA GLY A 168 -7.03 14.46 -1.62
C GLY A 168 -7.22 14.74 -3.11
N ARG A 169 -6.14 14.62 -3.91
CA ARG A 169 -6.11 15.02 -5.33
C ARG A 169 -6.01 13.84 -6.29
N ILE A 170 -5.77 12.62 -5.80
CA ILE A 170 -5.53 11.43 -6.62
C ILE A 170 -6.66 11.16 -7.62
N LYS A 171 -7.93 11.41 -7.27
CA LYS A 171 -9.07 11.22 -8.18
C LYS A 171 -9.08 12.19 -9.36
N GLU A 172 -8.67 13.43 -9.14
CA GLU A 172 -8.58 14.46 -10.18
C GLU A 172 -7.44 14.11 -11.13
N TRP A 173 -6.28 13.78 -10.56
CA TRP A 173 -5.10 13.39 -11.32
C TRP A 173 -5.23 12.07 -12.05
N THR A 174 -6.00 11.10 -11.53
CA THR A 174 -6.26 9.85 -12.25
C THR A 174 -6.97 10.12 -13.59
N LYS A 175 -7.87 11.11 -13.62
CA LYS A 175 -8.54 11.52 -14.87
C LYS A 175 -7.59 12.26 -15.81
N GLU A 176 -6.74 13.12 -15.27
CA GLU A 176 -5.77 13.91 -16.06
C GLU A 176 -4.61 13.06 -16.60
N SER A 177 -4.17 12.06 -15.83
CA SER A 177 -3.10 11.13 -16.19
C SER A 177 -3.47 10.14 -17.27
N SER A 178 -4.75 10.11 -17.69
CA SER A 178 -5.19 9.40 -18.90
C SER A 178 -4.36 9.72 -20.15
N ARG A 179 -3.71 10.89 -20.17
CA ARG A 179 -2.81 11.34 -21.24
C ARG A 179 -1.41 10.72 -21.21
N PHE A 180 -0.99 10.19 -20.06
CA PHE A 180 0.31 9.55 -19.85
C PHE A 180 0.24 8.03 -20.00
N TRP A 181 -0.96 7.45 -20.00
CA TRP A 181 -1.19 6.04 -20.32
C TRP A 181 -1.05 5.83 -21.84
N GLN A 182 0.04 5.17 -22.25
CA GLN A 182 0.32 4.79 -23.65
C GLN A 182 0.52 3.28 -23.76
#